data_AF-A0A952TJD9-F1
#
_entry.id   AF-A0A952TJD9-F1
#
_cell.length_a   1.000
_cell.length_b   1.000
_cell.length_c   1.000
_cell.angle_alpha   90.00
_cell.angle_beta   90.00
_cell.angle_gamma   90.00
#
_symmetry.space_group_name_H-M   'P 1'
#
loop_
_entity.id
_entity.type
_entity.pdbx_description
1 polymer ?
#
loop_
_entity_poly.entity_id
_entity_poly.type
_entity_poly.pdbx_seq_one_letter_code
_entity_poly.pdbx_strand_id
1 'polypeptide(L)'
;MTKRSYKLQNIILLTLISAALILILTSTAEARDLVEAMTSAQTLLNRIGIAAISIGITVGGIMYALGAAMMGRMVLISGFIGACAILGAPAIISLVAKIFGMSV
;
A
#
# COMPACT_ATOMS: atom_id res chain seq x y z
N MET A 1 -1.55 12.13 59.35
CA MET A 1 -2.28 11.30 58.35
C MET A 1 -1.98 11.65 56.88
N THR A 2 -1.02 12.52 56.57
CA THR A 2 -0.79 13.07 55.21
C THR A 2 0.15 12.24 54.31
N LYS A 3 1.14 11.51 54.87
CA LYS A 3 2.14 10.75 54.07
C LYS A 3 1.59 9.58 53.25
N ARG A 4 0.42 9.03 53.61
CA ARG A 4 -0.20 7.90 52.91
C ARG A 4 -0.89 8.33 51.61
N SER A 5 -1.34 9.58 51.53
CA SER A 5 -2.03 10.14 50.35
C SER A 5 -1.07 10.39 49.18
N TYR A 6 0.14 10.88 49.46
CA TYR A 6 1.18 11.09 48.44
C TYR A 6 1.68 9.79 47.80
N LYS A 7 1.81 8.70 48.57
CA LYS A 7 2.14 7.37 48.00
C LYS A 7 1.04 6.87 47.07
N LEU A 8 -0.23 7.13 47.39
CA LEU A 8 -1.36 6.71 46.56
C LEU A 8 -1.41 7.50 45.24
N GLN A 9 -1.19 8.82 45.29
CA GLN A 9 -1.13 9.68 44.10
C GLN A 9 0.00 9.28 43.15
N ASN A 10 1.19 8.95 43.67
CA ASN A 10 2.30 8.48 42.83
C ASN A 10 2.00 7.14 42.15
N ILE A 11 1.31 6.21 42.83
CA ILE A 11 0.90 4.94 42.22
C ILE A 11 -0.10 5.19 41.09
N ILE A 12 -1.07 6.08 41.29
CA ILE A 12 -2.07 6.43 40.27
C ILE A 12 -1.41 7.09 39.05
N LEU A 13 -0.46 8.01 39.27
CA LEU A 13 0.31 8.65 38.21
C LEU A 13 1.13 7.65 37.40
N LEU A 14 1.82 6.72 38.08
CA LEU A 14 2.59 5.66 37.40
C LEU A 14 1.70 4.76 36.56
N THR A 15 0.51 4.39 37.06
CA THR A 15 -0.44 3.58 36.29
C THR A 15 -0.97 4.33 35.06
N LEU A 16 -1.25 5.63 35.17
CA LEU A 16 -1.70 6.45 34.04
C LEU A 16 -0.62 6.59 32.96
N ILE A 17 0.62 6.82 33.36
CA ILE A 17 1.76 6.91 32.43
C ILE A 17 1.99 5.57 31.73
N SER A 18 1.92 4.44 32.45
CA SER A 18 2.04 3.12 31.84
C SER A 18 0.90 2.81 30.86
N ALA A 19 -0.33 3.21 31.19
CA ALA A 19 -1.49 3.00 30.31
C ALA A 19 -1.37 3.84 29.02
N ALA A 20 -0.91 5.08 29.12
CA ALA A 20 -0.68 5.95 27.96
C ALA A 20 0.43 5.40 27.04
N LEU A 21 1.52 4.90 27.62
CA LEU A 21 2.60 4.24 26.86
C LEU A 21 2.09 3.00 26.13
N ILE A 22 1.33 2.13 26.80
CA ILE A 22 0.73 0.94 26.17
C ILE A 22 -0.17 1.35 25.01
N LEU A 23 -0.99 2.38 25.16
CA LEU A 23 -1.89 2.86 24.10
C LEU A 23 -1.13 3.36 22.86
N ILE A 24 -0.04 4.08 23.05
CA ILE A 24 0.82 4.57 21.96
C ILE A 24 1.47 3.39 21.24
N LEU A 25 2.06 2.44 21.98
CA LEU A 25 2.70 1.26 21.41
C LEU A 25 1.73 0.38 20.63
N THR A 26 0.50 0.17 21.12
CA THR A 26 -0.52 -0.61 20.40
C THR A 26 -0.86 0.03 19.06
N SER A 27 -1.00 1.36 18.99
CA SER A 27 -1.29 2.05 17.71
C SER A 27 -0.15 1.91 16.69
N THR A 28 1.10 1.86 17.16
CA THR A 28 2.26 1.70 16.28
C THR A 28 2.40 0.28 15.74
N ALA A 29 2.00 -0.74 16.52
CA ALA A 29 1.99 -2.12 16.07
C ALA A 29 0.96 -2.34 14.96
N GLU A 30 -0.27 -1.87 15.16
CA GLU A 30 -1.35 -1.91 14.16
C GLU A 30 -0.96 -1.19 12.87
N ALA A 31 -0.33 -0.01 12.99
CA ALA A 31 0.15 0.75 11.84
C ALA A 31 1.25 0.00 11.07
N ARG A 32 2.16 -0.68 11.78
CA ARG A 32 3.23 -1.47 11.14
C ARG A 32 2.66 -2.68 10.40
N ASP A 33 1.73 -3.39 11.01
CA ASP A 33 1.11 -4.58 10.42
C ASP A 33 0.27 -4.22 9.19
N LEU A 34 -0.43 -3.08 9.21
CA LEU A 34 -1.13 -2.53 8.04
C LEU A 34 -0.17 -2.16 6.91
N VAL A 35 0.97 -1.55 7.22
CA VAL A 35 2.00 -1.22 6.22
C VAL A 35 2.55 -2.51 5.62
N GLU A 36 2.94 -3.48 6.43
CA GLU A 36 3.50 -4.76 5.97
C GLU A 36 2.50 -5.55 5.10
N ALA A 37 1.22 -5.57 5.50
CA ALA A 37 0.14 -6.15 4.70
C ALA A 37 -0.06 -5.41 3.36
N MET A 38 -0.02 -4.08 3.36
CA MET A 38 -0.11 -3.28 2.12
C MET A 38 1.06 -3.55 1.18
N THR A 39 2.30 -3.58 1.70
CA THR A 39 3.50 -3.79 0.88
C THR A 39 3.49 -5.18 0.23
N SER A 40 3.04 -6.19 0.98
CA SER A 40 2.84 -7.55 0.47
C SER A 40 1.76 -7.58 -0.63
N ALA A 41 0.60 -6.98 -0.37
CA ALA A 41 -0.49 -6.88 -1.33
C ALA A 41 -0.08 -6.15 -2.62
N GLN A 42 0.64 -5.05 -2.50
CA GLN A 42 1.14 -4.28 -3.65
C GLN A 42 2.11 -5.10 -4.51
N THR A 43 2.98 -5.88 -3.89
CA THR A 43 3.91 -6.76 -4.61
C THR A 43 3.17 -7.84 -5.40
N LEU A 44 2.14 -8.45 -4.80
CA LEU A 44 1.29 -9.44 -5.47
C LEU A 44 0.49 -8.81 -6.62
N LEU A 45 -0.14 -7.66 -6.38
CA LEU A 45 -0.92 -6.95 -7.40
C LEU A 45 -0.05 -6.51 -8.59
N ASN A 46 1.19 -6.06 -8.34
CA ASN A 46 2.12 -5.75 -9.42
C ASN A 46 2.45 -6.99 -10.26
N ARG A 47 2.71 -8.14 -9.64
CA ARG A 47 2.99 -9.38 -10.38
C ARG A 47 1.80 -9.83 -11.22
N ILE A 48 0.60 -9.81 -10.64
CA ILE A 48 -0.65 -10.16 -11.34
C ILE A 48 -0.90 -9.18 -12.48
N GLY A 49 -0.73 -7.88 -12.21
CA GLY A 49 -0.91 -6.82 -13.19
C GLY A 49 0.02 -6.95 -14.38
N ILE A 50 1.32 -7.20 -14.15
CA ILE A 50 2.31 -7.44 -15.21
C ILE A 50 1.94 -8.65 -16.05
N ALA A 51 1.52 -9.75 -15.43
CA ALA A 51 1.07 -10.95 -16.15
C ALA A 51 -0.20 -10.70 -16.97
N ALA A 52 -1.17 -9.96 -16.42
CA ALA A 52 -2.40 -9.61 -17.14
C ALA A 52 -2.12 -8.71 -18.35
N ILE A 53 -1.19 -7.76 -18.23
CA ILE A 53 -0.77 -6.89 -19.33
C ILE A 53 -0.11 -7.72 -20.45
N SER A 54 0.81 -8.63 -20.10
CA SER A 54 1.51 -9.43 -21.11
C SER A 54 0.56 -10.36 -21.86
N ILE A 55 -0.41 -10.96 -21.16
CA ILE A 55 -1.48 -11.77 -21.78
C ILE A 55 -2.34 -10.89 -22.69
N GLY A 56 -2.80 -9.74 -22.21
CA GLY A 56 -3.67 -8.83 -22.97
C GLY A 56 -3.00 -8.32 -24.26
N ILE A 57 -1.73 -7.96 -24.20
CA ILE A 57 -0.95 -7.53 -25.38
C ILE A 57 -0.78 -8.69 -26.35
N THR A 58 -0.46 -9.88 -25.86
CA THR A 58 -0.26 -11.07 -26.71
C THR A 58 -1.56 -11.46 -27.42
N VAL A 59 -2.67 -11.54 -26.69
CA VAL A 59 -3.99 -11.86 -27.25
C VAL A 59 -4.45 -10.75 -28.21
N GLY A 60 -4.28 -9.48 -27.86
CA GLY A 60 -4.60 -8.36 -28.73
C GLY A 60 -3.80 -8.36 -30.04
N GLY A 61 -2.50 -8.70 -29.97
CA GLY A 61 -1.62 -8.86 -31.13
C GLY A 61 -2.02 -10.02 -32.04
N ILE A 62 -2.37 -11.17 -31.45
CA ILE A 62 -2.88 -12.33 -32.20
C ILE A 62 -4.20 -11.96 -32.91
N MET A 63 -5.15 -11.33 -32.21
CA MET A 63 -6.41 -10.90 -32.82
C MET A 63 -6.20 -9.88 -33.95
N TYR A 64 -5.25 -8.96 -33.78
CA TYR A 64 -4.89 -8.00 -34.82
C TYR A 64 -4.31 -8.70 -36.06
N ALA A 65 -3.46 -9.72 -35.87
CA ALA A 65 -2.86 -10.50 -36.96
C ALA A 65 -3.87 -11.40 -37.70
N LEU A 66 -4.91 -11.90 -37.01
CA LEU A 66 -5.95 -12.76 -37.57
C LEU A 66 -7.05 -12.00 -38.35
N GLY A 67 -6.86 -10.70 -38.63
CA GLY A 67 -7.80 -9.89 -39.41
C GLY A 67 -8.91 -9.23 -38.60
N ALA A 68 -8.98 -9.45 -37.28
CA ALA A 68 -9.88 -8.72 -36.38
C ALA A 68 -9.24 -7.39 -35.91
N ALA A 69 -8.74 -6.59 -36.86
CA ALA A 69 -7.90 -5.42 -36.60
C ALA A 69 -8.55 -4.39 -35.66
N MET A 70 -9.86 -4.17 -35.76
CA MET A 70 -10.56 -3.20 -34.91
C MET A 70 -10.66 -3.68 -33.44
N MET A 71 -11.00 -4.95 -33.22
CA MET A 71 -11.06 -5.55 -31.88
C MET A 71 -9.66 -5.68 -31.26
N GLY A 72 -8.68 -6.13 -32.04
CA GLY A 72 -7.29 -6.21 -31.59
C GLY A 72 -6.74 -4.84 -31.18
N ARG A 73 -7.01 -3.79 -31.97
CA ARG A 73 -6.58 -2.42 -31.63
C ARG A 73 -7.25 -1.89 -30.37
N MET A 74 -8.55 -2.17 -30.16
CA MET A 74 -9.25 -1.81 -28.92
C MET A 74 -8.64 -2.50 -27.69
N VAL A 75 -8.33 -3.80 -27.80
CA VAL A 75 -7.70 -4.58 -26.71
C VAL A 75 -6.28 -4.10 -26.42
N LEU A 76 -5.51 -3.75 -27.45
CA LEU A 76 -4.17 -3.20 -27.28
C LEU A 76 -4.19 -1.81 -26.62
N ILE A 77 -5.14 -0.94 -26.99
CA ILE A 77 -5.29 0.39 -26.39
C ILE A 77 -5.74 0.28 -24.93
N SER A 78 -6.72 -0.59 -24.62
CA SER A 78 -7.17 -0.79 -23.24
C SER A 78 -6.07 -1.44 -22.38
N GLY A 79 -5.32 -2.38 -22.95
CA GLY A 79 -4.14 -2.98 -22.32
C GLY A 79 -3.04 -1.96 -22.05
N PHE A 80 -2.79 -1.02 -22.97
CA PHE A 80 -1.82 0.06 -22.79
C PHE A 80 -2.23 1.02 -21.65
N ILE A 81 -3.50 1.42 -21.59
CA ILE A 81 -4.02 2.27 -20.50
C ILE A 81 -3.91 1.56 -19.16
N GLY A 82 -4.28 0.27 -19.11
CA GLY A 82 -4.13 -0.56 -17.91
C GLY A 82 -2.66 -0.70 -17.47
N ALA A 83 -1.74 -0.84 -18.43
CA ALA A 83 -0.31 -0.89 -18.14
C ALA A 83 0.22 0.42 -17.55
N CYS A 84 -0.20 1.56 -18.10
CA CYS A 84 0.13 2.88 -17.53
C CYS A 84 -0.42 3.06 -16.11
N ALA A 85 -1.61 2.52 -15.81
CA ALA A 85 -2.18 2.61 -14.47
C ALA A 85 -1.42 1.75 -13.45
N ILE A 86 -1.13 0.48 -13.80
CA ILE A 86 -0.48 -0.47 -12.89
C ILE A 86 1.00 -0.14 -12.69
N LEU A 87 1.72 0.22 -13.76
CA LEU A 87 3.15 0.54 -13.69
C LEU A 87 3.41 2.01 -13.33
N GLY A 88 2.48 2.91 -13.67
CA GLY A 88 2.60 4.35 -13.39
C GLY A 88 2.23 4.72 -11.96
N ALA A 89 1.26 4.02 -11.33
CA ALA A 89 0.89 4.31 -9.94
C ALA A 89 2.06 4.17 -8.95
N PRO A 90 2.89 3.10 -8.97
CA PRO A 90 4.09 3.01 -8.14
C PRO A 90 5.08 4.15 -8.39
N ALA A 91 5.31 4.52 -9.65
CA ALA A 91 6.23 5.59 -10.02
C ALA A 91 5.76 6.95 -9.49
N ILE A 92 4.46 7.23 -9.55
CA ILE A 92 3.85 8.46 -9.02
C ILE A 92 3.95 8.46 -7.50
N ILE A 93 3.64 7.36 -6.81
CA ILE A 93 3.74 7.26 -5.35
C ILE A 93 5.20 7.49 -4.90
N SER A 94 6.18 6.88 -5.58
CA SER A 94 7.60 7.12 -5.28
C SER A 94 8.04 8.56 -5.53
N LEU A 95 7.51 9.21 -6.57
CA LEU A 95 7.80 10.62 -6.86
C LEU A 95 7.22 11.54 -5.78
N VAL A 96 5.96 11.32 -5.41
CA VAL A 96 5.26 12.07 -4.36
C VAL A 96 5.97 11.92 -3.03
N ALA A 97 6.31 10.70 -2.62
CA ALA A 97 7.01 10.48 -1.36
C ALA A 97 8.40 11.14 -1.33
N LYS A 98 9.14 11.13 -2.46
CA LYS A 98 10.40 11.89 -2.58
C LYS A 98 10.19 13.40 -2.44
N ILE A 99 9.12 13.96 -3.01
CA ILE A 99 8.79 15.40 -2.91
C ILE A 99 8.45 15.77 -1.46
N PHE A 100 7.74 14.89 -0.74
CA PHE A 100 7.37 15.11 0.66
C PHE A 100 8.43 14.65 1.68
N GLY A 101 9.61 14.20 1.22
CA GLY A 101 10.71 13.77 2.10
C GLY A 101 10.40 12.52 2.93
N MET A 102 9.39 11.73 2.54
CA MET A 102 9.05 10.47 3.19
C MET A 102 9.83 9.33 2.52
N SER A 103 10.53 8.51 3.30
CA SER A 103 11.08 7.25 2.79
C SER A 103 9.94 6.25 2.58
N VAL A 104 9.68 5.88 1.32
CA VAL A 104 8.89 4.68 0.98
C VAL A 104 9.76 3.46 1.19
#